data_AF-A0A4V6XB44-F1
#
_entry.id   AF-A0A4V6XB44-F1
#
_cell.length_a   1.000
_cell.length_b   1.000
_cell.length_c   1.000
_cell.angle_alpha   90.00
_cell.angle_beta   90.00
_cell.angle_gamma   90.00
#
_symmetry.space_group_name_H-M   'P 1'
#
loop_
_entity.id
_entity.type
_entity.pdbx_description
1 polymer ?
#
loop_
_entity_poly.entity_id
_entity_poly.type
_entity_poly.pdbx_seq_one_letter_code
_entity_poly.pdbx_strand_id
1 'polypeptide(L)'
;MLSWGLLALLGVVAGRYARELAGGFVPEPDDTRKEALAALRHAVGVVPVPRPPFVVEAVTGLLFGVLAWRYAPTPELVPALLLAAWAGVVLTITDLRTWRLPDVVTLPAYPVLLVALAPTGRLMVAAACGLAMAGIYLVLWFGRPSGIGFGDVKLAGLVGLVAGAVGVDAAVIAGVGGQLLGGLWALGLLITRKGTRTSEFPFGPAMIAGALAALLAGA
;
A
#
# COMPACT_ATOMS: atom_id res chain seq x y z
N MET A 1 24.92 -7.86 -8.02
CA MET A 1 24.06 -7.31 -9.11
C MET A 1 22.97 -8.30 -9.56
N LEU A 2 23.21 -9.62 -9.58
CA LEU A 2 22.21 -10.62 -10.01
C LEU A 2 20.93 -10.70 -9.14
N SER A 3 20.99 -10.34 -7.86
CA SER A 3 19.87 -10.50 -6.90
C SER A 3 18.68 -9.56 -7.16
N TRP A 4 18.92 -8.32 -7.58
CA TRP A 4 17.86 -7.32 -7.78
C TRP A 4 17.07 -7.55 -9.06
N GLY A 5 17.73 -8.04 -10.12
CA GLY A 5 17.05 -8.41 -11.36
C GLY A 5 16.10 -9.60 -11.18
N LEU A 6 16.48 -10.59 -10.36
CA LEU A 6 15.60 -11.71 -10.01
C LEU A 6 14.38 -11.24 -9.22
N LEU A 7 14.55 -10.30 -8.29
CA LEU A 7 13.44 -9.73 -7.54
C LEU A 7 12.53 -8.86 -8.42
N ALA A 8 13.07 -8.17 -9.42
CA ALA A 8 12.25 -7.49 -10.43
C ALA A 8 11.40 -8.47 -11.24
N LEU A 9 11.96 -9.61 -11.67
CA LEU A 9 11.21 -10.67 -12.35
C LEU A 9 10.13 -11.29 -11.46
N LEU A 10 10.44 -11.51 -10.17
CA LEU A 10 9.45 -11.92 -9.18
C LEU A 10 8.33 -10.89 -9.07
N GLY A 11 8.65 -9.59 -9.11
CA GLY A 11 7.68 -8.51 -9.09
C GLY A 11 6.76 -8.50 -10.31
N VAL A 12 7.24 -8.87 -11.50
CA VAL A 12 6.39 -9.05 -12.70
C VAL A 12 5.35 -10.14 -12.46
N VAL A 13 5.75 -11.29 -11.90
CA VAL A 13 4.85 -12.39 -11.55
C VAL A 13 3.89 -11.97 -10.43
N ALA A 14 4.39 -11.33 -9.38
CA ALA A 14 3.58 -10.85 -8.26
C ALA A 14 2.55 -9.80 -8.72
N GLY A 15 2.90 -8.95 -9.68
CA GLY A 15 2.00 -7.95 -10.26
C GLY A 15 0.83 -8.58 -11.01
N ARG A 16 1.00 -9.79 -11.57
CA ARG A 16 -0.10 -10.55 -12.18
C ARG A 16 -1.13 -10.93 -11.11
N TYR A 17 -0.67 -11.48 -9.99
CA TYR A 17 -1.53 -11.79 -8.85
C TYR A 17 -2.16 -10.55 -8.24
N ALA A 18 -1.43 -9.43 -8.17
CA ALA A 18 -1.96 -8.17 -7.66
C ALA A 18 -3.13 -7.66 -8.50
N ARG A 19 -2.99 -7.72 -9.84
CA ARG A 19 -4.04 -7.35 -10.78
C ARG A 19 -5.28 -8.22 -10.62
N GLU A 20 -5.12 -9.54 -10.57
CA GLU A 20 -6.26 -10.46 -10.48
C GLU A 20 -6.99 -10.33 -9.14
N LEU A 21 -6.25 -10.16 -8.05
CA LEU A 21 -6.83 -9.94 -6.73
C LEU A 21 -7.60 -8.62 -6.69
N ALA A 22 -7.00 -7.51 -7.13
CA ALA A 22 -7.69 -6.23 -7.23
C ALA A 22 -8.88 -6.29 -8.22
N GLY A 23 -8.78 -7.13 -9.26
CA GLY A 23 -9.81 -7.44 -10.24
C GLY A 23 -11.14 -7.87 -9.61
N GLY A 24 -11.06 -8.68 -8.54
CA GLY A 24 -12.21 -9.34 -7.91
C GLY A 24 -13.03 -8.50 -6.94
N PHE A 25 -12.65 -7.26 -6.65
CA PHE A 25 -13.42 -6.38 -5.75
C PHE A 25 -14.33 -5.43 -6.52
N VAL A 26 -15.53 -5.21 -5.99
CA VAL A 26 -16.56 -4.30 -6.52
C VAL A 26 -16.89 -3.17 -5.52
N PRO A 27 -17.51 -2.06 -5.94
CA PRO A 27 -17.83 -0.93 -5.04
C PRO A 27 -18.78 -1.33 -3.91
N GLU A 28 -19.84 -2.08 -4.19
CA GLU A 28 -20.87 -2.44 -3.21
C GLU A 28 -21.13 -3.96 -3.27
N PRO A 29 -20.40 -4.77 -2.47
CA PRO A 29 -20.63 -6.20 -2.42
C PRO A 29 -21.77 -6.56 -1.46
N ASP A 30 -22.59 -7.55 -1.84
CA ASP A 30 -23.61 -8.12 -0.96
C ASP A 30 -23.00 -8.79 0.29
N ASP A 31 -21.84 -9.41 0.13
CA ASP A 31 -21.11 -10.12 1.20
C ASP A 31 -19.60 -9.99 0.98
N THR A 32 -18.97 -9.18 1.85
CA THR A 32 -17.53 -8.85 1.80
C THR A 32 -16.65 -10.08 1.99
N ARG A 33 -17.10 -11.08 2.76
CA ARG A 33 -16.33 -12.30 3.02
C ARG A 33 -16.38 -13.23 1.81
N LYS A 34 -17.56 -13.42 1.20
CA LYS A 34 -17.70 -14.23 -0.01
C LYS A 34 -16.95 -13.59 -1.19
N GLU A 35 -17.04 -12.28 -1.34
CA GLU A 35 -16.27 -11.51 -2.32
C GLU A 35 -14.77 -11.76 -2.15
N ALA A 36 -14.25 -11.56 -0.93
CA ALA A 36 -12.84 -11.77 -0.62
C ALA A 36 -12.37 -13.21 -0.93
N LEU A 37 -13.16 -14.22 -0.56
CA LEU A 37 -12.84 -15.62 -0.86
C LEU A 37 -12.85 -15.91 -2.36
N ALA A 38 -13.81 -15.35 -3.11
CA ALA A 38 -13.88 -15.49 -4.54
C ALA A 38 -12.68 -14.83 -5.23
N ALA A 39 -12.34 -13.60 -4.84
CA ALA A 39 -11.18 -12.87 -5.37
C ALA A 39 -9.87 -13.60 -5.10
N LEU A 40 -9.64 -14.10 -3.88
CA LEU A 40 -8.46 -14.89 -3.53
C LEU A 40 -8.39 -16.20 -4.33
N ARG A 41 -9.49 -16.96 -4.39
CA ARG A 41 -9.54 -18.23 -5.14
C ARG A 41 -9.27 -18.00 -6.62
N HIS A 42 -9.83 -16.94 -7.19
CA HIS A 42 -9.58 -16.57 -8.57
C HIS A 42 -8.10 -16.25 -8.78
N ALA A 43 -7.55 -15.33 -7.99
CA ALA A 43 -6.16 -14.90 -8.11
C ALA A 43 -5.17 -16.08 -8.02
N VAL A 44 -5.35 -16.97 -7.04
CA VAL A 44 -4.47 -18.14 -6.85
C VAL A 44 -4.63 -19.18 -7.96
N GLY A 45 -5.82 -19.29 -8.57
CA GLY A 45 -6.08 -20.18 -9.69
C GLY A 45 -5.56 -19.67 -11.04
N VAL A 46 -5.12 -18.42 -11.13
CA VAL A 46 -4.59 -17.84 -12.37
C VAL A 46 -3.16 -18.29 -12.61
N VAL A 47 -2.88 -18.73 -13.83
CA VAL A 47 -1.52 -19.03 -14.30
C VAL A 47 -0.68 -17.74 -14.28
N PRO A 48 0.54 -17.74 -13.72
CA PRO A 48 1.40 -16.55 -13.54
C PRO A 48 2.03 -16.04 -14.84
N VAL A 49 1.26 -16.00 -15.93
CA VAL A 49 1.70 -15.47 -17.23
C VAL A 49 1.17 -14.03 -17.36
N PRO A 50 2.05 -13.03 -17.49
CA PRO A 50 1.64 -11.65 -17.74
C PRO A 50 0.74 -11.56 -18.96
N ARG A 51 -0.32 -10.74 -18.89
CA ARG A 51 -1.23 -10.50 -20.02
C ARG A 51 -1.34 -9.02 -20.35
N PRO A 52 -1.46 -8.63 -21.64
CA PRO A 52 -1.68 -7.25 -22.02
C PRO A 52 -2.95 -6.68 -21.36
N PRO A 53 -2.96 -5.40 -20.93
CA PRO A 53 -1.82 -4.46 -20.95
C PRO A 53 -0.86 -4.73 -19.76
N PHE A 54 0.46 -4.81 -19.95
CA PHE A 54 1.43 -5.24 -18.90
C PHE A 54 1.74 -4.20 -17.79
N VAL A 55 0.84 -3.22 -17.55
CA VAL A 55 1.14 -2.06 -16.70
C VAL A 55 1.37 -2.45 -15.25
N VAL A 56 0.47 -3.23 -14.64
CA VAL A 56 0.58 -3.63 -13.22
C VAL A 56 1.81 -4.50 -12.97
N GLU A 57 2.10 -5.44 -13.88
CA GLU A 57 3.28 -6.31 -13.81
C GLU A 57 4.57 -5.49 -13.96
N ALA A 58 4.62 -4.55 -14.91
CA ALA A 58 5.78 -3.68 -15.09
C ALA A 58 6.02 -2.77 -13.87
N VAL A 59 4.97 -2.14 -13.34
CA VAL A 59 5.05 -1.28 -12.14
C VAL A 59 5.51 -2.10 -10.94
N THR A 60 4.92 -3.28 -10.71
CA THR A 60 5.30 -4.13 -9.56
C THR A 60 6.72 -4.65 -9.70
N GLY A 61 7.14 -5.06 -10.90
CA GLY A 61 8.52 -5.46 -11.20
C GLY A 61 9.52 -4.33 -10.95
N LEU A 62 9.20 -3.11 -11.38
CA LEU A 62 10.03 -1.94 -11.14
C LEU A 62 10.13 -1.62 -9.64
N LEU A 63 9.00 -1.61 -8.92
CA LEU A 63 8.99 -1.39 -7.47
C LEU A 63 9.86 -2.41 -6.74
N PHE A 64 9.74 -3.69 -7.10
CA PHE A 64 10.54 -4.75 -6.49
C PHE A 64 12.03 -4.56 -6.78
N GLY A 65 12.39 -4.29 -8.03
CA GLY A 65 13.78 -4.07 -8.42
C GLY A 65 14.40 -2.86 -7.73
N VAL A 66 13.68 -1.73 -7.69
CA VAL A 66 14.15 -0.48 -7.09
C VAL A 66 14.28 -0.61 -5.58
N LEU A 67 13.27 -1.14 -4.88
CA LEU A 67 13.33 -1.31 -3.42
C LEU A 67 14.45 -2.28 -3.03
N ALA A 68 14.58 -3.40 -3.75
CA ALA A 68 15.62 -4.35 -3.44
C ALA A 68 17.03 -3.78 -3.72
N TRP A 69 17.21 -3.05 -4.82
CA TRP A 69 18.46 -2.33 -5.09
C TRP A 69 18.76 -1.28 -4.02
N ARG A 70 17.75 -0.50 -3.61
CA ARG A 70 17.88 0.61 -2.67
C ARG A 70 18.24 0.16 -1.25
N TYR A 71 17.71 -1.00 -0.85
CA TYR A 71 17.94 -1.62 0.46
C TYR A 71 18.90 -2.80 0.37
N ALA A 72 19.73 -2.84 -0.67
CA ALA A 72 20.85 -3.76 -0.79
C ALA A 72 21.78 -3.79 0.43
N PRO A 73 22.07 -2.65 1.11
CA PRO A 73 22.90 -2.64 2.31
C PRO A 73 22.20 -3.19 3.56
N THR A 74 20.87 -3.31 3.55
CA THR A 74 20.03 -3.78 4.66
C THR A 74 19.05 -4.84 4.17
N PRO A 75 19.56 -6.00 3.69
CA PRO A 75 18.77 -7.01 3.01
C PRO A 75 17.66 -7.61 3.88
N GLU A 76 17.75 -7.52 5.20
CA GLU A 76 16.74 -7.99 6.16
C GLU A 76 15.41 -7.23 6.04
N LEU A 77 15.44 -5.98 5.54
CA LEU A 77 14.23 -5.18 5.31
C LEU A 77 13.51 -5.56 4.01
N VAL A 78 14.26 -6.08 3.01
CA VAL A 78 13.75 -6.30 1.65
C VAL A 78 12.46 -7.15 1.65
N PRO A 79 12.35 -8.29 2.35
CA PRO A 79 11.11 -9.08 2.35
C PRO A 79 9.88 -8.28 2.78
N ALA A 80 9.99 -7.50 3.86
CA ALA A 80 8.89 -6.67 4.36
C ALA A 80 8.52 -5.56 3.36
N LEU A 81 9.50 -4.92 2.73
CA LEU A 81 9.28 -3.87 1.74
C LEU A 81 8.61 -4.39 0.47
N LEU A 82 9.00 -5.58 -0.01
CA LEU A 82 8.38 -6.20 -1.18
C LEU A 82 6.94 -6.62 -0.92
N LEU A 83 6.66 -7.19 0.26
CA LEU A 83 5.29 -7.52 0.70
C LEU A 83 4.42 -6.26 0.83
N ALA A 84 4.96 -5.20 1.42
CA ALA A 84 4.28 -3.91 1.54
C ALA A 84 4.02 -3.27 0.16
N ALA A 85 4.99 -3.32 -0.75
CA ALA A 85 4.83 -2.81 -2.12
C ALA A 85 3.75 -3.58 -2.88
N TRP A 86 3.73 -4.91 -2.78
CA TRP A 86 2.70 -5.73 -3.41
C TRP A 86 1.31 -5.44 -2.86
N ALA A 87 1.15 -5.39 -1.53
CA ALA A 87 -0.10 -5.01 -0.89
C ALA A 87 -0.51 -3.59 -1.31
N GLY A 88 0.43 -2.65 -1.35
CA GLY A 88 0.20 -1.28 -1.83
C GLY A 88 -0.31 -1.23 -3.26
N VAL A 89 0.22 -2.04 -4.18
CA VAL A 89 -0.30 -2.13 -5.56
C VAL A 89 -1.74 -2.63 -5.58
N VAL A 90 -2.06 -3.70 -4.84
CA VAL A 90 -3.44 -4.24 -4.76
C VAL A 90 -4.40 -3.19 -4.21
N LEU A 91 -4.02 -2.54 -3.11
CA LEU A 91 -4.84 -1.52 -2.44
C LEU A 91 -5.00 -0.27 -3.31
N THR A 92 -3.96 0.18 -4.01
CA THR A 92 -4.03 1.33 -4.92
C THR A 92 -5.02 1.08 -6.06
N ILE A 93 -4.95 -0.10 -6.70
CA ILE A 93 -5.85 -0.44 -7.81
C ILE A 93 -7.30 -0.59 -7.31
N THR A 94 -7.47 -1.22 -6.14
CA THR A 94 -8.80 -1.42 -5.55
C THR A 94 -9.40 -0.08 -5.16
N ASP A 95 -8.66 0.77 -4.45
CA ASP A 95 -9.16 2.07 -3.99
C ASP A 95 -9.54 2.99 -5.17
N LEU A 96 -8.72 3.07 -6.22
CA LEU A 96 -9.05 3.85 -7.42
C LEU A 96 -10.32 3.38 -8.15
N ARG A 97 -10.66 2.09 -8.04
CA ARG A 97 -11.81 1.49 -8.74
C ARG A 97 -13.08 1.45 -7.90
N THR A 98 -12.94 1.20 -6.61
CA THR A 98 -14.06 0.86 -5.72
C THR A 98 -14.15 1.77 -4.50
N TRP A 99 -13.19 2.67 -4.29
CA TRP A 99 -13.10 3.55 -3.11
C TRP A 99 -13.14 2.75 -1.80
N ARG A 100 -12.47 1.59 -1.83
CA ARG A 100 -12.43 0.63 -0.72
C ARG A 100 -11.02 0.11 -0.54
N LEU A 101 -10.67 -0.13 0.72
CA LEU A 101 -9.45 -0.81 1.14
C LEU A 101 -9.83 -2.12 1.83
N PRO A 102 -9.85 -3.25 1.10
CA PRO A 102 -10.42 -4.50 1.59
C PRO A 102 -9.63 -5.11 2.75
N ASP A 103 -10.35 -5.49 3.80
CA ASP A 103 -9.79 -6.04 5.04
C ASP A 103 -9.00 -7.34 4.83
N VAL A 104 -9.34 -8.12 3.81
CA VAL A 104 -8.60 -9.35 3.45
C VAL A 104 -7.17 -9.06 3.00
N VAL A 105 -6.87 -7.83 2.59
CA VAL A 105 -5.50 -7.40 2.25
C VAL A 105 -4.88 -6.63 3.40
N THR A 106 -5.60 -5.68 4.01
CA THR A 106 -5.04 -4.80 5.05
C THR A 106 -4.79 -5.52 6.38
N LEU A 107 -5.73 -6.33 6.87
CA LEU A 107 -5.61 -6.93 8.20
C LEU A 107 -4.54 -8.03 8.25
N PRO A 108 -4.45 -8.97 7.28
CA PRO A 108 -3.38 -9.96 7.26
C PRO A 108 -1.99 -9.35 7.03
N ALA A 109 -1.90 -8.16 6.42
CA ALA A 109 -0.61 -7.50 6.21
C ALA A 109 0.10 -7.16 7.52
N TYR A 110 -0.62 -6.85 8.61
CA TYR A 110 0.01 -6.55 9.91
C TYR A 110 0.86 -7.70 10.45
N PRO A 111 0.31 -8.90 10.75
CA PRO A 111 1.12 -9.99 11.28
C PRO A 111 2.17 -10.47 10.27
N VAL A 112 1.87 -10.44 8.97
CA VAL A 112 2.84 -10.82 7.92
C VAL A 112 4.05 -9.87 7.92
N LEU A 113 3.82 -8.56 7.99
CA LEU A 113 4.89 -7.57 8.04
C LEU A 113 5.66 -7.62 9.37
N LEU A 114 4.99 -7.83 10.50
CA LEU A 114 5.66 -7.98 11.80
C LEU A 114 6.60 -9.19 11.81
N VAL A 115 6.16 -10.33 11.25
CA VAL A 115 7.01 -11.52 11.09
C VAL A 115 8.17 -11.24 10.15
N ALA A 116 7.92 -10.59 9.01
CA ALA A 116 8.97 -10.24 8.05
C ALA A 116 9.99 -9.25 8.63
N LEU A 117 9.58 -8.39 9.56
CA LEU A 117 10.42 -7.41 10.25
C LEU A 117 11.12 -7.97 11.50
N ALA A 118 10.69 -9.12 12.04
CA ALA A 118 11.30 -9.74 13.22
C ALA A 118 12.84 -9.86 13.16
N PRO A 119 13.48 -10.30 12.05
CA PRO A 119 14.93 -10.43 12.00
C PRO A 119 15.68 -9.09 11.94
N THR A 120 14.99 -7.97 11.73
CA THR A 120 15.64 -6.65 11.52
C THR A 120 16.06 -5.97 12.82
N GLY A 121 15.54 -6.41 13.97
CA GLY A 121 15.69 -5.70 15.25
C GLY A 121 14.93 -4.37 15.33
N ARG A 122 14.15 -4.00 14.30
CA ARG A 122 13.46 -2.70 14.21
C ARG A 122 11.97 -2.75 14.58
N LEU A 123 11.50 -3.90 15.09
CA LEU A 123 10.08 -4.17 15.33
C LEU A 123 9.44 -3.15 16.27
N MET A 124 10.13 -2.73 17.33
CA MET A 124 9.59 -1.77 18.30
C MET A 124 9.37 -0.39 17.69
N VAL A 125 10.35 0.12 16.94
CA VAL A 125 10.25 1.43 16.28
C VAL A 125 9.18 1.38 15.18
N ALA A 126 9.18 0.32 14.37
CA ALA A 126 8.16 0.08 13.36
C ALA A 126 6.74 0.07 13.98
N ALA A 127 6.53 -0.73 15.03
CA ALA A 127 5.23 -0.84 15.70
C ALA A 127 4.81 0.49 16.33
N ALA A 128 5.74 1.22 16.96
CA ALA A 128 5.45 2.53 17.53
C ALA A 128 5.02 3.55 16.47
N CYS A 129 5.73 3.61 15.34
CA CYS A 129 5.35 4.48 14.21
C CYS A 129 4.01 4.06 13.59
N GLY A 130 3.76 2.76 13.43
CA GLY A 130 2.48 2.24 12.94
C GLY A 130 1.31 2.59 13.86
N LEU A 131 1.48 2.40 15.18
CA LEU A 131 0.48 2.76 16.18
C LEU A 131 0.25 4.27 16.24
N ALA A 132 1.31 5.08 16.18
CA ALA A 132 1.20 6.53 16.17
C ALA A 132 0.40 7.00 14.94
N MET A 133 0.71 6.48 13.75
CA MET A 133 0.04 6.92 12.53
C MET A 133 -1.41 6.42 12.45
N ALA A 134 -1.68 5.17 12.86
CA ALA A 134 -3.05 4.68 13.03
C ALA A 134 -3.83 5.51 14.05
N GLY A 135 -3.21 5.87 15.19
CA GLY A 135 -3.82 6.69 16.23
C GLY A 135 -4.18 8.09 15.74
N ILE A 136 -3.29 8.74 14.97
CA ILE A 136 -3.59 10.04 14.35
C ILE A 136 -4.81 9.92 13.44
N TYR A 137 -4.85 8.94 12.54
CA TYR A 137 -5.98 8.76 11.63
C TYR A 137 -7.26 8.36 12.36
N LEU A 138 -7.15 7.60 13.45
CA LEU A 138 -8.29 7.23 14.28
C LEU A 138 -8.89 8.46 14.97
N VAL A 139 -8.08 9.39 15.47
CA VAL A 139 -8.55 10.68 16.01
C VAL A 139 -9.26 11.49 14.93
N LEU A 140 -8.70 11.57 13.73
CA LEU A 140 -9.34 12.26 12.61
C LEU A 140 -10.68 11.62 12.23
N TRP A 141 -10.73 10.28 12.22
CA TRP A 141 -11.94 9.50 11.96
C TRP A 141 -13.02 9.74 13.02
N PHE A 142 -12.67 9.75 14.32
CA PHE A 142 -13.63 10.09 15.38
C PHE A 142 -14.13 11.53 15.30
N GLY A 143 -13.26 12.47 14.89
CA GLY A 143 -13.65 13.87 14.73
C GLY A 143 -14.58 14.11 13.54
N ARG A 144 -14.39 13.38 12.43
CA ARG A 144 -15.20 13.48 11.20
C ARG A 144 -15.31 12.14 10.49
N PRO A 145 -16.19 11.23 10.95
CA PRO A 145 -16.29 9.87 10.40
C PRO A 145 -16.82 9.85 8.96
N SER A 146 -17.52 10.90 8.52
CA SER A 146 -17.96 11.07 7.14
C SER A 146 -16.85 11.58 6.19
N GLY A 147 -15.70 12.02 6.72
CA GLY A 147 -14.63 12.61 5.90
C GLY A 147 -13.47 11.65 5.62
N ILE A 148 -13.30 10.59 6.41
CA ILE A 148 -12.19 9.64 6.32
C ILE A 148 -12.75 8.24 6.43
N GLY A 149 -12.32 7.33 5.56
CA GLY A 149 -12.71 5.93 5.64
C GLY A 149 -11.96 5.21 6.75
N PHE A 150 -12.61 4.25 7.43
CA PHE A 150 -11.89 3.41 8.40
C PHE A 150 -10.79 2.56 7.74
N GLY A 151 -10.88 2.34 6.42
CA GLY A 151 -9.80 1.76 5.62
C GLY A 151 -8.51 2.59 5.64
N ASP A 152 -8.62 3.92 5.63
CA ASP A 152 -7.46 4.81 5.67
C ASP A 152 -6.74 4.74 7.02
N VAL A 153 -7.48 4.53 8.12
CA VAL A 153 -6.90 4.32 9.46
C VAL A 153 -6.01 3.07 9.50
N LYS A 154 -6.50 1.97 8.90
CA LYS A 154 -5.74 0.71 8.78
C LYS A 154 -4.52 0.90 7.86
N LEU A 155 -4.72 1.56 6.72
CA LEU A 155 -3.61 1.82 5.81
C LEU A 155 -2.55 2.73 6.44
N ALA A 156 -2.95 3.74 7.22
CA ALA A 156 -2.04 4.61 7.96
C ALA A 156 -1.16 3.81 8.91
N GLY A 157 -1.76 2.85 9.63
CA GLY A 157 -0.99 1.96 10.50
C GLY A 157 0.03 1.12 9.74
N LEU A 158 -0.34 0.57 8.57
CA LEU A 158 0.58 -0.18 7.72
C LEU A 158 1.71 0.70 7.15
N VAL A 159 1.39 1.90 6.67
CA VAL A 159 2.39 2.84 6.16
C VAL A 159 3.35 3.25 7.27
N GLY A 160 2.85 3.57 8.46
CA GLY A 160 3.68 3.91 9.62
C GLY A 160 4.56 2.74 10.07
N LEU A 161 4.03 1.51 10.02
CA LEU A 161 4.78 0.29 10.33
C LEU A 161 5.96 0.10 9.37
N VAL A 162 5.71 0.18 8.07
CA VAL A 162 6.71 -0.07 7.02
C VAL A 162 7.74 1.06 6.98
N ALA A 163 7.30 2.32 7.01
CA ALA A 163 8.20 3.46 6.98
C ALA A 163 9.00 3.57 8.30
N GLY A 164 8.37 3.28 9.45
CA GLY A 164 9.05 3.25 10.76
C GLY A 164 10.13 2.17 10.86
N ALA A 165 9.96 1.05 10.14
CA ALA A 165 11.02 0.05 10.01
C ALA A 165 12.24 0.57 9.24
N VAL A 166 12.09 1.58 8.38
CA VAL A 166 13.22 2.26 7.73
C VAL A 166 13.80 3.34 8.64
N GLY A 167 12.94 4.09 9.33
CA GLY A 167 13.32 5.06 10.34
C GLY A 167 12.16 5.98 10.70
N VAL A 168 12.28 6.69 11.83
CA VAL A 168 11.25 7.65 12.27
C VAL A 168 11.09 8.78 11.25
N ASP A 169 12.19 9.27 10.68
CA ASP A 169 12.15 10.30 9.64
C ASP A 169 11.39 9.84 8.40
N ALA A 170 11.59 8.59 7.98
CA ALA A 170 10.82 8.00 6.89
C ALA A 170 9.33 7.90 7.24
N ALA A 171 8.96 7.56 8.47
CA ALA A 171 7.56 7.56 8.91
C ALA A 171 6.94 8.97 8.86
N VAL A 172 7.67 10.00 9.27
CA VAL A 172 7.23 11.40 9.18
C VAL A 172 7.06 11.83 7.72
N ILE A 173 8.06 11.55 6.87
CA ILE A 173 7.99 11.86 5.43
C ILE A 173 6.83 11.13 4.77
N ALA A 174 6.56 9.88 5.14
CA ALA A 174 5.43 9.11 4.60
C ALA A 174 4.08 9.74 4.99
N GLY A 175 3.91 10.09 6.27
CA GLY A 175 2.68 10.71 6.77
C GLY A 175 2.44 12.09 6.14
N VAL A 176 3.45 12.96 6.12
CA VAL A 176 3.37 14.29 5.53
C VAL A 176 3.21 14.20 4.01
N GLY A 177 4.00 13.36 3.35
CA GLY A 177 3.97 13.16 1.90
C GLY A 177 2.61 12.66 1.42
N GLY A 178 1.99 11.72 2.14
CA GLY A 178 0.65 11.25 1.83
C GLY A 178 -0.40 12.37 1.88
N GLN A 179 -0.35 13.20 2.93
CA GLN A 179 -1.26 14.34 3.08
C GLN A 179 -1.04 15.42 2.01
N LEU A 180 0.22 15.72 1.68
CA LEU A 180 0.56 16.69 0.63
C LEU A 180 0.07 16.22 -0.73
N LEU A 181 0.32 14.95 -1.09
CA LEU A 181 -0.13 14.38 -2.36
C LEU A 181 -1.66 14.33 -2.46
N GLY A 182 -2.35 13.95 -1.38
CA GLY A 182 -3.81 13.96 -1.35
C GLY A 182 -4.39 15.37 -1.44
N GLY A 183 -3.75 16.35 -0.77
CA GLY A 183 -4.11 17.76 -0.87
C GLY A 183 -3.92 18.33 -2.27
N LEU A 184 -2.82 18.00 -2.94
CA LEU A 184 -2.57 18.38 -4.34
C LEU A 184 -3.60 17.76 -5.29
N TRP A 185 -3.99 16.51 -5.06
CA TRP A 185 -5.03 15.84 -5.84
C TRP A 185 -6.38 16.53 -5.68
N ALA A 186 -6.79 16.78 -4.43
CA ALA A 186 -8.03 17.52 -4.12
C ALA A 186 -8.02 18.93 -4.73
N LEU A 187 -6.88 19.63 -4.66
CA LEU A 187 -6.72 20.95 -5.27
C LEU A 187 -6.84 20.87 -6.80
N GLY A 188 -6.25 19.86 -7.44
CA GLY A 188 -6.40 19.60 -8.87
C GLY A 188 -7.85 19.36 -9.28
N LEU A 189 -8.62 18.59 -8.50
CA LEU A 189 -10.05 18.38 -8.73
C LEU A 189 -10.85 19.69 -8.64
N LEU A 190 -10.54 20.55 -7.67
CA LEU A 190 -11.16 21.86 -7.50
C LEU A 190 -10.83 22.82 -8.66
N ILE A 191 -9.55 22.92 -9.05
CA ILE A 191 -9.11 23.80 -10.13
C ILE A 191 -9.69 23.36 -11.48
N THR A 192 -9.71 22.06 -11.74
CA THR A 192 -10.28 21.49 -12.97
C THR A 192 -11.81 21.45 -12.97
N ARG A 193 -12.47 21.90 -11.88
CA ARG A 193 -13.92 21.85 -11.67
C ARG A 193 -14.51 20.44 -11.79
N LYS A 194 -13.69 19.41 -11.57
CA LYS A 194 -14.09 18.00 -11.56
C LYS A 194 -14.56 17.54 -10.17
N GLY A 195 -14.44 18.39 -9.15
CA GLY A 195 -14.95 18.16 -7.80
C GLY A 195 -15.38 19.45 -7.11
N THR A 196 -16.14 19.31 -6.04
CA THR A 196 -16.54 20.38 -5.13
C THR A 196 -15.79 20.25 -3.80
N ARG A 197 -16.00 21.19 -2.87
CA ARG A 197 -15.43 21.12 -1.52
C ARG A 197 -15.92 19.92 -0.69
N THR A 198 -16.97 19.24 -1.14
CA THR A 198 -17.56 18.07 -0.49
C THR A 198 -17.34 16.80 -1.29
N SER A 199 -16.56 16.84 -2.38
CA SER A 199 -16.26 15.65 -3.16
C SER A 199 -15.31 14.74 -2.40
N GLU A 200 -15.74 13.50 -2.23
CA GLU A 200 -14.90 12.41 -1.74
C GLU A 200 -14.00 11.88 -2.87
N PHE A 201 -12.82 11.38 -2.50
CA PHE A 201 -11.87 10.79 -3.43
C PHE A 201 -11.07 9.67 -2.75
N PRO A 202 -10.55 8.69 -3.52
CA PRO A 202 -9.72 7.62 -2.98
C PRO A 202 -8.40 8.17 -2.46
N PHE A 203 -8.21 8.15 -1.13
CA PHE A 203 -7.03 8.72 -0.46
C PHE A 203 -5.86 7.72 -0.35
N GLY A 204 -6.14 6.41 -0.43
CA GLY A 204 -5.14 5.36 -0.30
C GLY A 204 -3.95 5.46 -1.27
N PRO A 205 -4.15 5.75 -2.57
CA PRO A 205 -3.07 5.97 -3.53
C PRO A 205 -2.10 7.08 -3.11
N ALA A 206 -2.60 8.18 -2.54
CA ALA A 206 -1.76 9.26 -2.06
C ALA A 206 -0.91 8.84 -0.86
N MET A 207 -1.50 8.11 0.09
CA MET A 207 -0.77 7.56 1.24
C MET A 207 0.33 6.60 0.81
N ILE A 208 0.04 5.69 -0.12
CA ILE A 208 0.99 4.70 -0.63
C ILE A 208 2.10 5.40 -1.42
N ALA A 209 1.77 6.40 -2.24
CA ALA A 209 2.77 7.20 -2.95
C ALA A 209 3.69 7.98 -1.98
N GLY A 210 3.13 8.55 -0.91
CA GLY A 210 3.90 9.19 0.16
C GLY A 210 4.85 8.21 0.86
N ALA A 211 4.37 6.99 1.16
CA ALA A 211 5.18 5.91 1.70
C ALA A 211 6.34 5.54 0.76
N LEU A 212 6.06 5.32 -0.52
CA LEU A 212 7.09 5.01 -1.52
C LEU A 212 8.13 6.13 -1.63
N ALA A 213 7.71 7.40 -1.66
CA ALA A 213 8.63 8.53 -1.67
C ALA A 213 9.54 8.53 -0.44
N ALA A 214 8.98 8.25 0.75
CA ALA A 214 9.76 8.15 1.99
C ALA A 214 10.78 7.00 1.97
N LEU A 215 10.39 5.83 1.46
CA LEU A 215 11.28 4.67 1.30
C LEU A 215 12.43 4.96 0.32
N LEU A 216 12.19 5.75 -0.71
CA LEU A 216 13.25 6.10 -1.66
C LEU A 216 14.16 7.22 -1.14
N ALA A 217 13.60 8.18 -0.41
CA ALA A 217 14.31 9.31 0.18
C ALA A 217 15.13 8.96 1.43
N GLY A 218 14.64 8.03 2.27
CA GLY A 218 15.24 7.69 3.56
C GLY A 218 16.48 6.79 3.42
N ALA A 219 17.67 7.39 3.37
CA ALA A 219 18.96 6.78 3.75
C ALA A 219 19.51 7.58 4.93
#